data_AF-A0A1W9TH56-F1
#
_entry.id   AF-A0A1W9TH56-F1
#
_cell.length_a   1.000
_cell.length_b   1.000
_cell.length_c   1.000
_cell.angle_alpha   90.00
_cell.angle_beta   90.00
_cell.angle_gamma   90.00
#
_symmetry.space_group_name_H-M   'P 1'
#
loop_
_entity.id
_entity.type
_entity.pdbx_description
1 polymer ?
#
loop_
_entity_poly.entity_id
_entity_poly.type
_entity_poly.pdbx_seq_one_letter_code
_entity_poly.pdbx_strand_id
1 'polypeptide(L)'
;MTAPDIVKKLAQEIQRIFILDPMNAETMIEQYIEKELKDFPDQEKETLLKKTTAVLKGPAAGESDMDEDALAKIFSLLLGRDVCRDELNSEDMLIRLGQSLNTIFDTLNHLVGVIDKTLFGEASGEETIRHFIGSHVEGQDNKESLESYIGRINKAFLITQEAFKQAAETKVGEILAELDPEQIGTKSGGLKFGPLRKAESFTVYEGEYRKIRDWFESGRFREQLVREFEKKCRGMD
;
A
#
# COMPACT_ATOMS: atom_id res chain seq x y z
N MET A 1 -50.93 38.62 -9.64
CA MET A 1 -49.60 37.98 -9.67
C MET A 1 -49.81 36.48 -9.63
N THR A 2 -49.13 35.73 -10.49
CA THR A 2 -49.27 34.28 -10.60
C THR A 2 -48.58 33.59 -9.42
N ALA A 3 -49.26 32.65 -8.77
CA ALA A 3 -48.74 31.84 -7.66
C ALA A 3 -47.28 31.31 -7.83
N PRO A 4 -46.81 30.90 -9.04
CA PRO A 4 -45.41 30.49 -9.24
C PRO A 4 -44.37 31.61 -9.04
N ASP A 5 -44.71 32.89 -9.26
CA ASP A 5 -43.74 34.00 -9.09
C ASP A 5 -43.52 34.34 -7.62
N ILE A 6 -44.55 34.15 -6.79
CA ILE A 6 -44.50 34.38 -5.35
C ILE A 6 -43.57 33.35 -4.70
N VAL A 7 -43.67 32.08 -5.09
CA VAL A 7 -42.80 30.99 -4.56
C VAL A 7 -41.33 31.25 -4.87
N LYS A 8 -41.00 31.68 -6.10
CA LYS A 8 -39.61 31.98 -6.48
C LYS A 8 -39.05 33.18 -5.71
N LYS A 9 -39.84 34.25 -5.58
CA LYS A 9 -39.44 35.45 -4.83
C LYS A 9 -39.24 35.14 -3.34
N LEU A 10 -40.12 34.33 -2.75
CA LEU A 10 -40.02 33.92 -1.35
C LEU A 10 -38.76 33.07 -1.11
N ALA A 11 -38.47 32.10 -2.00
CA ALA A 11 -37.28 31.26 -1.90
C ALA A 11 -35.97 32.07 -2.03
N GLN A 12 -35.91 33.01 -2.97
CA GLN A 12 -34.72 33.86 -3.17
C GLN A 12 -34.45 34.77 -1.96
N GLU A 13 -35.50 35.36 -1.37
CA GLU A 13 -35.31 36.26 -0.24
C GLU A 13 -34.99 35.49 1.05
N ILE A 14 -35.57 34.30 1.26
CA ILE A 14 -35.20 33.40 2.37
C ILE A 14 -33.72 33.01 2.27
N GLN A 15 -33.24 32.64 1.09
CA GLN A 15 -31.81 32.35 0.86
C GLN A 15 -30.94 33.57 1.13
N ARG A 16 -31.39 34.76 0.72
CA ARG A 16 -30.67 36.01 0.97
C ARG A 16 -30.55 36.33 2.45
N ILE A 17 -31.62 36.17 3.22
CA ILE A 17 -31.62 36.37 4.69
C ILE A 17 -30.66 35.38 5.36
N PHE A 18 -30.71 34.11 4.94
CA PHE A 18 -29.82 33.07 5.46
C PHE A 18 -28.34 33.35 5.18
N ILE A 19 -28.01 33.84 3.98
CA ILE A 19 -26.62 34.19 3.60
C ILE A 19 -26.11 35.41 4.37
N LEU A 20 -26.97 36.39 4.64
CA LEU A 20 -26.58 37.66 5.28
C LEU A 20 -26.36 37.53 6.79
N ASP A 21 -27.15 36.71 7.49
CA ASP A 21 -26.98 36.48 8.93
C ASP A 21 -27.49 35.09 9.34
N PRO A 22 -26.64 34.04 9.25
CA PRO A 22 -27.02 32.68 9.61
C PRO A 22 -27.44 32.50 11.09
N MET A 23 -26.95 33.35 11.99
CA MET A 23 -27.19 33.23 13.43
C MET A 23 -28.58 33.76 13.84
N ASN A 24 -29.12 34.74 13.11
CA ASN A 24 -30.47 35.28 13.35
C ASN A 24 -31.45 34.98 12.19
N ALA A 25 -31.03 34.14 11.24
CA ALA A 25 -31.82 33.83 10.03
C ALA A 25 -33.21 33.31 10.37
N GLU A 26 -33.34 32.45 11.39
CA GLU A 26 -34.62 31.83 11.76
C GLU A 26 -35.68 32.88 12.12
N THR A 27 -35.35 33.81 13.03
CA THR A 27 -36.26 34.87 13.45
C THR A 27 -36.55 35.87 12.32
N MET A 28 -35.56 36.18 11.48
CA MET A 28 -35.75 37.09 10.35
C MET A 28 -36.57 36.47 9.22
N ILE A 29 -36.41 35.17 8.96
CA ILE A 29 -37.21 34.41 7.99
C ILE A 29 -38.66 34.32 8.47
N GLU A 30 -38.89 34.02 9.75
CA GLU A 30 -40.24 33.93 10.32
C GLU A 30 -40.99 35.27 10.20
N GLN A 31 -40.35 36.38 10.59
CA GLN A 31 -40.92 37.73 10.45
C GLN A 31 -41.18 38.11 8.99
N TYR A 32 -40.30 37.73 8.07
CA TYR A 32 -40.47 37.99 6.64
C TYR A 32 -41.64 37.21 6.06
N ILE A 33 -41.76 35.92 6.40
CA ILE A 33 -42.86 35.05 5.98
C ILE A 33 -44.18 35.55 6.54
N GLU A 34 -44.24 35.93 7.82
CA GLU A 34 -45.44 36.45 8.47
C GLU A 34 -45.92 37.76 7.82
N LYS A 35 -44.99 38.62 7.42
CA LYS A 35 -45.30 39.89 6.75
C LYS A 35 -45.78 39.71 5.31
N GLU A 36 -45.11 38.89 4.51
CA GLU A 36 -45.46 38.68 3.10
C GLU A 36 -46.72 37.80 2.93
N LEU A 37 -47.01 36.90 3.88
CA LEU A 37 -48.19 36.03 3.83
C LEU A 37 -49.40 36.56 4.64
N LYS A 38 -49.35 37.78 5.18
CA LYS A 38 -50.40 38.34 6.04
C LYS A 38 -51.78 38.39 5.38
N ASP A 39 -51.82 38.68 4.09
CA ASP A 39 -53.06 38.90 3.33
C ASP A 39 -53.60 37.63 2.63
N PHE A 40 -52.94 36.48 2.82
CA PHE A 40 -53.37 35.22 2.23
C PHE A 40 -54.29 34.41 3.17
N PRO A 41 -55.24 33.63 2.64
CA PRO A 41 -56.00 32.65 3.43
C PRO A 41 -55.08 31.56 3.98
N ASP A 42 -55.38 31.03 5.17
CA ASP A 42 -54.50 30.05 5.85
C ASP A 42 -54.22 28.78 5.02
N GLN A 43 -55.18 28.31 4.23
CA GLN A 43 -54.98 27.19 3.30
C GLN A 43 -53.99 27.52 2.17
N GLU A 44 -53.99 28.75 1.67
CA GLU A 44 -53.05 29.17 0.63
C GLU A 44 -51.64 29.37 1.20
N LYS A 45 -51.52 29.89 2.44
CA LYS A 45 -50.23 29.99 3.16
C LYS A 45 -49.55 28.64 3.26
N GLU A 46 -50.28 27.61 3.71
CA GLU A 46 -49.72 26.26 3.86
C GLU A 46 -49.24 25.68 2.52
N THR A 47 -50.01 25.87 1.45
CA THR A 47 -49.62 25.38 0.13
C THR A 47 -48.42 26.13 -0.47
N LEU A 48 -48.32 27.45 -0.24
CA LEU A 48 -47.20 28.28 -0.69
C LEU A 48 -45.92 27.96 0.11
N LEU A 49 -46.02 27.74 1.41
CA LEU A 49 -44.90 27.32 2.25
C LEU A 49 -44.38 25.94 1.83
N LYS A 50 -45.27 24.95 1.65
CA LYS A 50 -44.86 23.61 1.16
C LYS A 50 -44.13 23.68 -0.19
N LYS A 51 -44.61 24.50 -1.13
CA LYS A 51 -43.95 24.69 -2.43
C LYS A 51 -42.63 25.41 -2.31
N THR A 52 -42.52 26.40 -1.43
CA THR A 52 -41.27 27.14 -1.21
C THR A 52 -40.22 26.25 -0.54
N THR A 53 -40.61 25.46 0.47
CA THR A 53 -39.73 24.46 1.09
C THR A 53 -39.26 23.42 0.07
N ALA A 54 -40.11 23.00 -0.87
CA ALA A 54 -39.71 22.08 -1.94
C ALA A 54 -38.70 22.72 -2.90
N VAL A 55 -38.81 24.01 -3.20
CA VAL A 55 -37.84 24.74 -4.03
C VAL A 55 -36.52 24.96 -3.28
N LEU A 56 -36.59 25.30 -1.99
CA LEU A 56 -35.42 25.53 -1.14
C LEU A 56 -34.63 24.24 -0.84
N LYS A 57 -35.32 23.10 -0.75
CA LYS A 57 -34.69 21.79 -0.62
C LYS A 57 -33.99 21.32 -1.91
N GLY A 58 -34.16 22.04 -3.02
CA GLY A 58 -33.67 21.62 -4.34
C GLY A 58 -34.35 20.34 -4.83
N PRO A 59 -34.03 19.83 -6.03
CA PRO A 59 -34.28 18.42 -6.32
C PRO A 59 -33.66 17.62 -5.17
N ALA A 60 -34.46 16.72 -4.58
CA ALA A 60 -34.05 15.90 -3.45
C ALA A 60 -32.59 15.46 -3.62
N ALA A 61 -31.80 15.66 -2.56
CA ALA A 61 -30.46 15.13 -2.41
C ALA A 61 -30.39 13.70 -2.98
N GLY A 62 -29.93 13.61 -4.22
CA GLY A 62 -29.51 12.41 -4.92
C GLY A 62 -27.99 12.37 -5.00
N GLU A 63 -27.31 12.96 -4.00
CA GLU A 63 -25.86 13.00 -3.89
C GLU A 63 -25.27 11.85 -3.07
N SER A 64 -26.06 10.83 -2.67
CA SER A 64 -25.51 9.64 -2.02
C SER A 64 -25.45 8.38 -2.89
N ASP A 65 -26.19 8.29 -4.00
CA ASP A 65 -26.29 7.02 -4.75
C ASP A 65 -25.02 6.74 -5.59
N MET A 66 -24.36 7.78 -6.15
CA MET A 66 -23.08 7.61 -6.86
C MET A 66 -21.90 7.38 -5.91
N ASP A 67 -21.91 7.98 -4.73
CA ASP A 67 -20.83 7.85 -3.75
C ASP A 67 -20.93 6.49 -3.02
N GLU A 68 -22.16 6.02 -2.73
CA GLU A 68 -22.42 4.69 -2.18
C GLU A 68 -22.11 3.57 -3.18
N ASP A 69 -22.41 3.75 -4.47
CA ASP A 69 -22.05 2.76 -5.50
C ASP A 69 -20.53 2.73 -5.74
N ALA A 70 -19.84 3.88 -5.68
CA ALA A 70 -18.38 3.94 -5.72
C ALA A 70 -17.75 3.25 -4.51
N LEU A 71 -18.28 3.50 -3.31
CA LEU A 71 -17.87 2.81 -2.08
C LEU A 71 -18.13 1.31 -2.19
N ALA A 72 -19.31 0.86 -2.62
CA ALA A 72 -19.63 -0.56 -2.81
C ALA A 72 -18.64 -1.25 -3.77
N LYS A 73 -18.23 -0.53 -4.83
CA LYS A 73 -17.23 -1.00 -5.77
C LYS A 73 -15.83 -1.09 -5.16
N ILE A 74 -15.44 -0.12 -4.32
CA ILE A 74 -14.17 -0.14 -3.58
C ILE A 74 -14.16 -1.29 -2.56
N PHE A 75 -15.26 -1.48 -1.82
CA PHE A 75 -15.42 -2.55 -0.85
C PHE A 75 -15.40 -3.93 -1.50
N SER A 76 -16.06 -4.12 -2.65
CA SER A 76 -16.00 -5.39 -3.40
C SER A 76 -14.61 -5.67 -3.96
N LEU A 77 -13.90 -4.64 -4.44
CA LEU A 77 -12.52 -4.77 -4.91
C LEU A 77 -11.54 -5.11 -3.77
N LEU A 78 -11.71 -4.52 -2.58
CA LEU A 78 -10.83 -4.73 -1.43
C LEU A 78 -11.10 -6.05 -0.69
N LEU A 79 -12.37 -6.47 -0.59
CA LEU A 79 -12.77 -7.66 0.17
C LEU A 79 -12.93 -8.91 -0.72
N GLY A 80 -12.92 -8.74 -2.05
CA GLY A 80 -13.12 -9.84 -3.00
C GLY A 80 -14.50 -10.50 -2.93
N ARG A 81 -15.49 -9.82 -2.33
CA ARG A 81 -16.89 -10.27 -2.18
C ARG A 81 -17.84 -9.12 -2.45
N ASP A 82 -19.00 -9.41 -3.03
CA ASP A 82 -20.05 -8.40 -3.21
C ASP A 82 -20.61 -7.99 -1.85
N VAL A 83 -20.50 -6.70 -1.52
CA VAL A 83 -21.01 -6.14 -0.26
C VAL A 83 -22.35 -5.48 -0.55
N CYS A 84 -23.40 -5.88 0.16
CA CYS A 84 -24.73 -5.31 0.04
C CYS A 84 -24.82 -3.92 0.69
N ARG A 85 -25.69 -3.05 0.16
CA ARG A 85 -25.90 -1.65 0.62
C ARG A 85 -26.17 -1.52 2.13
N ASP A 86 -26.83 -2.50 2.74
CA ASP A 86 -27.13 -2.50 4.17
C ASP A 86 -25.88 -2.70 5.07
N GLU A 87 -24.82 -3.32 4.56
CA GLU A 87 -23.57 -3.50 5.30
C GLU A 87 -22.68 -2.24 5.24
N LEU A 88 -22.80 -1.45 4.17
CA LEU A 88 -22.01 -0.23 3.91
C LEU A 88 -22.42 0.95 4.79
N ASN A 89 -23.67 0.98 5.26
CA ASN A 89 -24.20 2.04 6.11
C ASN A 89 -23.85 1.85 7.61
N SER A 90 -23.04 0.83 7.93
CA SER A 90 -22.51 0.67 9.28
C SER A 90 -21.21 1.47 9.42
N GLU A 91 -21.24 2.53 10.22
CA GLU A 91 -20.06 3.32 10.63
C GLU A 91 -18.91 2.40 11.10
N ASP A 92 -19.27 1.28 11.73
CA ASP A 92 -18.36 0.20 12.14
C ASP A 92 -17.58 -0.46 10.99
N MET A 93 -18.16 -0.65 9.80
CA MET A 93 -17.47 -1.24 8.64
C MET A 93 -16.42 -0.30 8.07
N LEU A 94 -16.71 1.00 8.00
CA LEU A 94 -15.75 2.03 7.58
C LEU A 94 -14.59 2.13 8.56
N ILE A 95 -14.88 2.09 9.87
CA ILE A 95 -13.85 2.07 10.92
C ILE A 95 -12.96 0.83 10.79
N ARG A 96 -13.54 -0.37 10.61
CA ARG A 96 -12.78 -1.62 10.43
C ARG A 96 -11.95 -1.63 9.16
N LEU A 97 -12.45 -1.04 8.08
CA LEU A 97 -11.70 -0.88 6.84
C LEU A 97 -10.50 0.05 7.06
N GLY A 98 -10.72 1.21 7.67
CA GLY A 98 -9.65 2.15 8.00
C GLY A 98 -8.58 1.52 8.89
N GLN A 99 -8.98 0.73 9.88
CA GLN A 99 -8.05 -0.03 10.74
C GLN A 99 -7.26 -1.10 9.96
N SER A 100 -7.91 -1.79 9.03
CA SER A 100 -7.25 -2.82 8.20
C SER A 100 -6.24 -2.18 7.23
N LEU A 101 -6.61 -1.08 6.58
CA LEU A 101 -5.72 -0.30 5.73
C LEU A 101 -4.55 0.28 6.50
N ASN A 102 -4.79 0.80 7.71
CA ASN A 102 -3.70 1.28 8.59
C ASN A 102 -2.72 0.18 8.92
N THR A 103 -3.21 -1.01 9.31
CA THR A 103 -2.34 -2.16 9.58
C THR A 103 -1.51 -2.54 8.36
N ILE A 104 -2.10 -2.56 7.17
CA ILE A 104 -1.38 -2.88 5.92
C ILE A 104 -0.31 -1.84 5.63
N PHE A 105 -0.64 -0.55 5.72
CA PHE A 105 0.31 0.53 5.47
C PHE A 105 1.45 0.53 6.50
N ASP A 106 1.16 0.31 7.77
CA ASP A 106 2.17 0.24 8.83
C ASP A 106 3.10 -0.95 8.62
N THR A 107 2.55 -2.11 8.22
CA THR A 107 3.34 -3.31 7.91
C THR A 107 4.26 -3.09 6.70
N LEU A 108 3.74 -2.47 5.63
CA LEU A 108 4.52 -2.16 4.44
C LEU A 108 5.61 -1.11 4.72
N ASN A 109 5.29 -0.05 5.45
CA ASN A 109 6.26 0.96 5.88
C ASN A 109 7.36 0.33 6.74
N HIS A 110 6.99 -0.56 7.67
CA HIS A 110 7.95 -1.30 8.48
C HIS A 110 8.88 -2.15 7.62
N LEU A 111 8.32 -2.89 6.65
CA LEU A 111 9.10 -3.74 5.75
C LEU A 111 10.08 -2.95 4.90
N VAL A 112 9.66 -1.81 4.34
CA VAL A 112 10.55 -0.91 3.60
C VAL A 112 11.62 -0.31 4.50
N GLY A 113 11.26 0.13 5.71
CA GLY A 113 12.22 0.65 6.69
C GLY A 113 13.27 -0.39 7.10
N VAL A 114 12.88 -1.66 7.26
CA VAL A 114 13.81 -2.77 7.52
C VAL A 114 14.74 -2.97 6.31
N ILE A 115 14.20 -2.98 5.10
CA ILE A 115 14.98 -3.11 3.86
C ILE A 115 16.01 -1.98 3.73
N ASP A 116 15.59 -0.72 3.84
CA ASP A 116 16.48 0.43 3.66
C ASP A 116 17.61 0.44 4.70
N LYS A 117 17.26 0.14 5.97
CA LYS A 117 18.23 0.07 7.07
C LYS A 117 19.22 -1.09 6.93
N THR A 118 18.77 -2.25 6.46
CA THR A 118 19.60 -3.48 6.45
C THR A 118 20.37 -3.69 5.16
N LEU A 119 19.82 -3.27 4.02
CA LEU A 119 20.38 -3.56 2.70
C LEU A 119 21.06 -2.35 2.04
N PHE A 120 20.50 -1.16 2.23
CA PHE A 120 21.02 0.05 1.57
C PHE A 120 21.79 0.96 2.53
N GLY A 121 21.63 0.79 3.85
CA GLY A 121 22.28 1.63 4.86
C GLY A 121 21.83 3.09 4.82
N GLU A 122 20.83 3.40 4.00
CA GLU A 122 20.22 4.71 3.87
C GLU A 122 19.05 4.81 4.85
N ALA A 123 19.06 5.85 5.67
CA ALA A 123 17.82 6.38 6.23
C ALA A 123 17.10 7.14 5.10
N SER A 124 16.60 6.42 4.09
CA SER A 124 15.63 6.97 3.15
C SER A 124 14.55 7.61 4.01
N GLY A 125 14.29 8.91 3.79
CA GLY A 125 13.36 9.69 4.61
C GLY A 125 12.08 8.90 4.86
N GLU A 126 11.55 9.01 6.09
CA GLU A 126 10.36 8.33 6.60
C GLU A 126 9.07 8.75 5.87
N GLU A 127 9.09 8.84 4.55
CA GLU A 127 7.92 9.08 3.74
C GLU A 127 7.09 7.79 3.75
N THR A 128 6.08 7.80 4.61
CA THR A 128 5.11 6.72 4.72
C THR A 128 4.26 6.65 3.45
N ILE A 129 3.71 5.48 3.16
CA ILE A 129 2.68 5.31 2.10
C ILE A 129 1.56 6.36 2.21
N ARG A 130 1.23 6.82 3.43
CA ARG A 130 0.23 7.86 3.68
C ARG A 130 0.65 9.24 3.14
N HIS A 131 1.94 9.56 3.17
CA HIS A 131 2.51 10.77 2.55
C HIS A 131 2.43 10.71 1.01
N PHE A 132 2.71 9.53 0.42
CA PHE A 132 2.60 9.31 -1.02
C PHE A 132 1.15 9.41 -1.52
N ILE A 133 0.21 8.78 -0.80
CA ILE A 133 -1.22 8.87 -1.12
C ILE A 133 -1.72 10.32 -0.96
N GLY A 134 -1.35 11.00 0.13
CA GLY A 134 -1.74 12.39 0.37
C GLY A 134 -1.26 13.34 -0.73
N SER A 135 0.01 13.24 -1.14
CA SER A 135 0.58 14.08 -2.20
C SER A 135 -0.05 13.85 -3.58
N HIS A 136 -0.42 12.61 -3.91
CA HIS A 136 -1.15 12.31 -5.16
C HIS A 136 -2.60 12.84 -5.16
N VAL A 137 -3.29 12.80 -4.01
CA VAL A 137 -4.66 13.31 -3.88
C VAL A 137 -4.70 14.84 -3.91
N GLU A 138 -3.68 15.50 -3.37
CA GLU A 138 -3.55 16.96 -3.39
C GLU A 138 -3.05 17.52 -4.74
N GLY A 139 -2.87 16.67 -5.75
CA GLY A 139 -2.45 17.08 -7.09
C GLY A 139 -1.01 17.63 -7.14
N GLN A 140 -0.19 17.35 -6.13
CA GLN A 140 1.23 17.63 -6.18
C GLN A 140 1.90 16.55 -7.03
N ASP A 141 2.58 16.97 -8.10
CA ASP A 141 3.46 16.14 -8.94
C ASP A 141 4.66 15.65 -8.12
N ASN A 142 4.40 14.75 -7.17
CA ASN A 142 5.44 14.03 -6.46
C ASN A 142 5.95 12.94 -7.40
N LYS A 143 7.26 12.98 -7.68
CA LYS A 143 7.90 12.19 -8.76
C LYS A 143 7.89 10.68 -8.53
N GLU A 144 7.54 10.22 -7.35
CA GLU A 144 7.51 8.80 -7.01
C GLU A 144 6.09 8.35 -6.75
N SER A 145 5.61 7.44 -7.60
CA SER A 145 4.31 6.78 -7.44
C SER A 145 4.39 5.68 -6.38
N LEU A 146 3.24 5.29 -5.82
CA LEU A 146 3.13 4.11 -4.94
C LEU A 146 3.70 2.84 -5.61
N GLU A 147 3.58 2.75 -6.93
CA GLU A 147 4.16 1.67 -7.74
C GLU A 147 5.69 1.67 -7.68
N SER A 148 6.32 2.85 -7.71
CA SER A 148 7.77 2.99 -7.49
C SER A 148 8.16 2.51 -6.09
N TYR A 149 7.38 2.89 -5.07
CA TYR A 149 7.61 2.50 -3.68
C TYR A 149 7.52 0.98 -3.48
N ILE A 150 6.48 0.33 -4.02
CA ILE A 150 6.34 -1.14 -3.99
C ILE A 150 7.42 -1.81 -4.86
N GLY A 151 7.79 -1.20 -5.98
CA GLY A 151 8.88 -1.65 -6.84
C GLY A 151 10.22 -1.75 -6.10
N ARG A 152 10.47 -0.87 -5.12
CA ARG A 152 11.67 -0.94 -4.25
C ARG A 152 11.71 -2.22 -3.43
N ILE A 153 10.57 -2.68 -2.91
CA ILE A 153 10.48 -3.93 -2.13
C ILE A 153 10.91 -5.13 -3.00
N ASN A 154 10.33 -5.24 -4.20
CA ASN A 154 10.66 -6.33 -5.13
C ASN A 154 12.14 -6.27 -5.55
N LYS A 155 12.63 -5.08 -5.86
CA LYS A 155 14.03 -4.87 -6.25
C LYS A 155 14.98 -5.23 -5.11
N ALA A 156 14.68 -4.84 -3.88
CA ALA A 156 15.49 -5.16 -2.72
C ALA A 156 15.56 -6.68 -2.47
N PHE A 157 14.45 -7.39 -2.58
CA PHE A 157 14.44 -8.85 -2.45
C PHE A 157 15.31 -9.52 -3.51
N LEU A 158 15.17 -9.13 -4.77
CA LEU A 158 15.97 -9.66 -5.87
C LEU A 158 17.47 -9.37 -5.69
N ILE A 159 17.83 -8.14 -5.33
CA ILE A 159 19.22 -7.75 -5.06
C ILE A 159 19.79 -8.58 -3.91
N THR A 160 19.04 -8.73 -2.81
CA THR A 160 19.48 -9.50 -1.64
C THR A 160 19.71 -10.96 -2.00
N GLN A 161 18.78 -11.56 -2.74
CA GLN A 161 18.90 -12.96 -3.15
C GLN A 161 20.10 -13.18 -4.07
N GLU A 162 20.36 -12.26 -5.01
CA GLU A 162 21.51 -12.38 -5.91
C GLU A 162 22.83 -12.10 -5.18
N ALA A 163 22.88 -11.09 -4.32
CA ALA A 163 24.05 -10.80 -3.49
C ALA A 163 24.39 -11.98 -2.56
N PHE A 164 23.38 -12.64 -1.98
CA PHE A 164 23.56 -13.84 -1.18
C PHE A 164 24.17 -14.98 -2.00
N LYS A 165 23.64 -15.26 -3.21
CA LYS A 165 24.20 -16.30 -4.10
C LYS A 165 25.66 -16.00 -4.43
N GLN A 166 25.96 -14.76 -4.81
CA GLN A 166 27.32 -14.33 -5.14
C GLN A 166 28.27 -14.42 -3.94
N ALA A 167 27.83 -14.02 -2.75
CA ALA A 167 28.63 -14.13 -1.53
C ALA A 167 28.93 -15.60 -1.18
N ALA A 168 27.94 -16.48 -1.28
CA ALA A 168 28.09 -17.91 -1.04
C ALA A 168 29.08 -18.55 -2.04
N GLU A 169 28.93 -18.24 -3.34
CA GLU A 169 29.87 -18.68 -4.36
C GLU A 169 31.28 -18.18 -4.11
N THR A 170 31.43 -16.90 -3.80
CA THR A 170 32.74 -16.30 -3.50
C THR A 170 33.41 -17.04 -2.35
N LYS A 171 32.70 -17.30 -1.24
CA LYS A 171 33.25 -18.00 -0.08
C LYS A 171 33.60 -19.45 -0.37
N VAL A 172 32.78 -20.17 -1.12
CA VAL A 172 33.11 -21.55 -1.52
C VAL A 172 34.30 -21.57 -2.50
N GLY A 173 34.38 -20.60 -3.41
CA GLY A 173 35.52 -20.42 -4.30
C GLY A 173 36.82 -20.13 -3.53
N GLU A 174 36.78 -19.27 -2.52
CA GLU A 174 37.92 -19.02 -1.62
C GLU A 174 38.37 -20.30 -0.91
N ILE A 175 37.42 -21.08 -0.36
CA ILE A 175 37.73 -22.38 0.27
C ILE A 175 38.39 -23.33 -0.73
N LEU A 176 37.86 -23.44 -1.95
CA LEU A 176 38.43 -24.30 -2.99
C LEU A 176 39.81 -23.82 -3.44
N ALA A 177 40.06 -22.52 -3.46
CA ALA A 177 41.38 -21.96 -3.77
C ALA A 177 42.40 -22.28 -2.66
N GLU A 178 42.00 -22.20 -1.39
CA GLU A 178 42.85 -22.57 -0.25
C GLU A 178 43.14 -24.08 -0.20
N LEU A 179 42.17 -24.89 -0.63
CA LEU A 179 42.27 -26.35 -0.70
C LEU A 179 42.92 -26.84 -2.00
N ASP A 180 43.39 -25.97 -2.90
CA ASP A 180 44.00 -26.41 -4.15
C ASP A 180 45.20 -27.35 -3.89
N PRO A 181 45.20 -28.59 -4.41
CA PRO A 181 46.30 -29.54 -4.25
C PRO A 181 47.66 -28.97 -4.64
N GLU A 182 47.74 -28.09 -5.64
CA GLU A 182 48.98 -27.45 -6.06
C GLU A 182 49.49 -26.45 -4.99
N GLN A 183 48.58 -25.70 -4.36
CA GLN A 183 48.91 -24.80 -3.25
C GLN A 183 49.31 -25.55 -1.98
N ILE A 184 48.64 -26.66 -1.68
CA ILE A 184 48.98 -27.50 -0.51
C ILE A 184 50.32 -28.21 -0.73
N GLY A 185 50.57 -28.71 -1.95
CA GLY A 185 51.82 -29.37 -2.32
C GLY A 185 53.04 -28.48 -2.18
N THR A 186 52.91 -27.18 -2.51
CA THR A 186 53.97 -26.18 -2.36
C THR A 186 54.18 -25.71 -0.92
N LYS A 187 53.12 -25.64 -0.09
CA LYS A 187 53.21 -25.27 1.34
C LYS A 187 53.73 -26.41 2.24
N SER A 188 53.63 -27.65 1.78
CA SER A 188 54.00 -28.84 2.55
C SER A 188 55.50 -29.18 2.43
N GLY A 189 56.35 -28.34 3.02
CA GLY A 189 57.77 -28.65 3.21
C GLY A 189 57.95 -29.80 4.20
N GLY A 190 58.34 -30.99 3.69
CA GLY A 190 59.09 -32.01 4.43
C GLY A 190 58.44 -32.73 5.63
N LEU A 191 58.50 -34.07 5.57
CA LEU A 191 58.62 -34.99 6.72
C LEU A 191 57.37 -35.21 7.61
N LYS A 192 56.70 -36.37 7.45
CA LYS A 192 56.15 -37.22 8.55
C LYS A 192 55.36 -38.48 8.13
N PHE A 193 55.12 -38.73 6.85
CA PHE A 193 54.49 -39.98 6.37
C PHE A 193 55.32 -40.62 5.25
N GLY A 194 55.41 -41.96 5.25
CA GLY A 194 56.21 -42.72 4.30
C GLY A 194 55.85 -42.43 2.83
N PRO A 195 56.84 -42.40 1.91
CA PRO A 195 56.68 -41.86 0.55
C PRO A 195 55.55 -42.50 -0.27
N LEU A 196 55.31 -43.80 -0.10
CA LEU A 196 54.32 -44.56 -0.88
C LEU A 196 52.87 -44.32 -0.42
N ARG A 197 52.59 -44.35 0.88
CA ARG A 197 51.23 -44.09 1.41
C ARG A 197 50.81 -42.64 1.24
N LYS A 198 51.76 -41.69 1.30
CA LYS A 198 51.49 -40.26 1.04
C LYS A 198 51.06 -40.02 -0.41
N ALA A 199 51.67 -40.73 -1.37
CA ALA A 199 51.33 -40.60 -2.78
C ALA A 199 49.91 -41.11 -3.10
N GLU A 200 49.52 -42.26 -2.55
CA GLU A 200 48.17 -42.81 -2.76
C GLU A 200 47.08 -41.93 -2.13
N SER A 201 47.24 -41.50 -0.88
CA SER A 201 46.26 -40.61 -0.23
C SER A 201 46.16 -39.23 -0.89
N PHE A 202 47.28 -38.71 -1.40
CA PHE A 202 47.29 -37.44 -2.14
C PHE A 202 46.60 -37.57 -3.50
N THR A 203 46.79 -38.70 -4.20
CA THR A 203 46.09 -38.98 -5.46
C THR A 203 44.57 -39.07 -5.26
N VAL A 204 44.12 -39.71 -4.18
CA VAL A 204 42.69 -39.76 -3.83
C VAL A 204 42.17 -38.36 -3.51
N TYR A 205 42.92 -37.57 -2.76
CA TYR A 205 42.57 -36.18 -2.47
C TYR A 205 42.41 -35.33 -3.73
N GLU A 206 43.38 -35.37 -4.65
CA GLU A 206 43.30 -34.65 -5.93
C GLU A 206 42.07 -35.05 -6.74
N GLY A 207 41.75 -36.35 -6.75
CA GLY A 207 40.56 -36.87 -7.42
C GLY A 207 39.26 -36.33 -6.84
N GLU A 208 39.11 -36.34 -5.51
CA GLU A 208 37.91 -35.80 -4.84
C GLU A 208 37.83 -34.27 -4.96
N TYR A 209 38.95 -33.56 -4.82
CA TYR A 209 39.01 -32.12 -5.03
C TYR A 209 38.54 -31.74 -6.44
N ARG A 210 39.03 -32.43 -7.47
CA ARG A 210 38.64 -32.16 -8.85
C ARG A 210 37.14 -32.37 -9.07
N LYS A 211 36.55 -33.44 -8.53
CA LYS A 211 35.11 -33.66 -8.59
C LYS A 211 34.31 -32.51 -7.97
N ILE A 212 34.73 -32.03 -6.81
CA ILE A 212 34.06 -30.93 -6.10
C ILE A 212 34.22 -29.63 -6.87
N ARG A 213 35.42 -29.36 -7.40
CA ARG A 213 35.71 -28.19 -8.22
C ARG A 213 34.90 -28.20 -9.53
N ASP A 214 34.87 -29.30 -10.26
CA ASP A 214 34.07 -29.45 -11.48
C ASP A 214 32.57 -29.25 -11.18
N TRP A 215 32.09 -29.80 -10.05
CA TRP A 215 30.71 -29.57 -9.61
C TRP A 215 30.44 -28.10 -9.31
N PHE A 216 31.35 -27.41 -8.64
CA PHE A 216 31.25 -25.99 -8.34
C PHE A 216 31.27 -25.12 -9.62
N GLU A 217 32.25 -25.33 -10.50
CA GLU A 217 32.42 -24.60 -11.76
C GLU A 217 31.29 -24.87 -12.77
N SER A 218 30.63 -26.03 -12.69
CA SER A 218 29.47 -26.36 -13.54
C SER A 218 28.19 -25.58 -13.21
N GLY A 219 28.21 -24.73 -12.17
CA GLY A 219 27.03 -23.98 -11.71
C GLY A 219 26.01 -24.78 -10.90
N ARG A 220 26.21 -26.10 -10.75
CA ARG A 220 25.34 -26.99 -9.97
C ARG A 220 25.27 -26.60 -8.49
N PHE A 221 26.35 -26.04 -7.95
CA PHE A 221 26.34 -25.48 -6.58
C PHE A 221 25.26 -24.41 -6.44
N ARG A 222 25.23 -23.42 -7.34
CA ARG A 222 24.26 -22.32 -7.33
C ARG A 222 22.83 -22.85 -7.37
N GLU A 223 22.56 -23.78 -8.28
CA GLU A 223 21.23 -24.38 -8.44
C GLU A 223 20.78 -25.12 -7.18
N GLN A 224 21.66 -25.93 -6.58
CA GLN A 224 21.34 -26.68 -5.37
C GLN A 224 21.19 -25.75 -4.16
N LEU A 225 22.03 -24.72 -4.05
CA LEU A 225 21.94 -23.71 -3.01
C LEU A 225 20.57 -23.02 -3.02
N VAL A 226 20.10 -22.60 -4.20
CA VAL A 226 18.78 -21.96 -4.35
C VAL A 226 17.65 -22.92 -3.98
N ARG A 227 17.71 -24.18 -4.47
CA ARG A 227 16.69 -25.18 -4.14
C ARG A 227 16.61 -25.49 -2.65
N GLU A 228 17.75 -25.66 -1.98
CA GLU A 228 17.77 -25.90 -0.53
C GLU A 228 17.34 -24.66 0.26
N PHE A 229 17.73 -23.46 -0.17
CA PHE A 229 17.24 -22.21 0.42
C PHE A 229 15.71 -22.11 0.35
N GLU A 230 15.11 -22.29 -0.82
CA GLU A 230 13.65 -22.27 -1.00
C GLU A 230 12.93 -23.35 -0.20
N LYS A 231 13.53 -24.53 -0.08
CA LYS A 231 13.00 -25.62 0.75
C LYS A 231 13.01 -25.24 2.23
N LYS A 232 14.05 -24.54 2.69
CA LYS A 232 14.13 -24.06 4.09
C LYS A 232 13.14 -22.94 4.36
N CYS A 233 12.97 -21.98 3.45
CA CYS A 233 11.95 -20.95 3.58
C CYS A 233 10.54 -21.55 3.73
N ARG A 234 10.19 -22.54 2.90
CA ARG A 234 8.90 -23.26 2.98
C ARG A 234 8.68 -24.06 4.27
N GLY A 235 9.74 -24.34 5.04
CA GLY A 235 9.66 -25.02 6.33
C GLY A 235 9.65 -24.08 7.53
N MET A 236 9.63 -22.76 7.31
CA MET A 236 9.57 -21.72 8.33
C MET A 236 8.19 -21.03 8.41
N ASP A 237 7.27 -21.37 7.50
CA ASP A 237 5.83 -21.09 7.61
C ASP A 237 5.14 -22.12 8.53
#